data_AF-A0A935RLL3-F1
#
_entry.id   AF-A0A935RLL3-F1
#
_cell.length_a   1.000
_cell.length_b   1.000
_cell.length_c   1.000
_cell.angle_alpha   90.00
_cell.angle_beta   90.00
_cell.angle_gamma   90.00
#
_symmetry.space_group_name_H-M   'P 1'
#
loop_
_entity.id
_entity.type
_entity.pdbx_description
1 polymer ?
#
loop_
_entity_poly.entity_id
_entity_poly.type
_entity_poly.pdbx_seq_one_letter_code
_entity_poly.pdbx_strand_id
1 'polypeptide(L)'
;MKRALVVFAIVISGLGLYLLSSQSAGASDLDPIFEVVFDSCRNVTFKVTNDRNVAIEVKQVRYYNASKGKWKTEDIAGGYARCERGSSCTVGGNLLIHTGEDLADAEGDRLTSVIFVYQDVNSNTKRESQQFMPTDPVCRVEKVYGYGQGWSIGGTSDAGSQDSSGGLGDACKNVSFLIRNDTGRNIIVSKVKYFNRNSGKWKTENISEVECPLSGQTACTIGGRDDLADAKDDDITKFSFVYKKILGYNDRGGKEMGPNKESKFFVPSSPKCKEGKIYGTGQGWTIKD
;
A
#
# COMPACT_ATOMS: atom_id res chain seq x y z
N MET A 1 -30.78 53.70 37.16
CA MET A 1 -30.32 54.79 36.28
C MET A 1 -30.16 54.20 34.87
N LYS A 2 -31.19 54.31 34.02
CA LYS A 2 -31.30 55.19 32.83
C LYS A 2 -30.19 55.00 31.76
N ARG A 3 -30.50 54.12 30.79
CA ARG A 3 -30.38 54.16 29.30
C ARG A 3 -29.18 54.86 28.64
N ALA A 4 -28.60 54.20 27.62
CA ALA A 4 -28.60 54.74 26.24
C ALA A 4 -28.22 53.66 25.20
N LEU A 5 -29.09 53.52 24.20
CA LEU A 5 -28.94 52.73 22.98
C LEU A 5 -28.63 53.74 21.86
N VAL A 6 -27.58 53.52 21.07
CA VAL A 6 -27.23 54.39 19.94
C VAL A 6 -27.32 53.58 18.65
N VAL A 7 -28.33 53.92 17.85
CA VAL A 7 -28.52 53.49 16.47
C VAL A 7 -28.12 54.67 15.58
N PHE A 8 -27.19 54.45 14.66
CA PHE A 8 -26.94 55.38 13.56
C PHE A 8 -27.36 54.72 12.25
N ALA A 9 -28.50 55.17 11.73
CA ALA A 9 -28.90 55.00 10.36
C ALA A 9 -28.31 56.18 9.56
N ILE A 10 -27.60 55.89 8.47
CA ILE A 10 -27.23 56.89 7.47
C ILE A 10 -27.97 56.55 6.18
N VAL A 11 -28.96 57.40 5.89
CA VAL A 11 -29.68 57.50 4.63
C VAL A 11 -28.87 58.46 3.74
N ILE A 12 -28.47 58.01 2.55
CA ILE A 12 -28.06 58.92 1.47
C ILE A 12 -28.92 58.61 0.26
N SER A 13 -29.86 59.52 0.02
CA SER A 13 -30.75 59.55 -1.12
C SER A 13 -30.06 60.19 -2.33
N GLY A 14 -30.15 59.47 -3.45
CA GLY A 14 -30.24 59.85 -4.86
C GLY A 14 -29.81 61.24 -5.37
N LEU A 15 -29.11 61.20 -6.50
CA LEU A 15 -29.33 61.92 -7.77
C LEU A 15 -28.16 61.45 -8.68
N GLY A 16 -28.32 60.65 -9.74
CA GLY A 16 -29.21 60.84 -10.87
C GLY A 16 -28.43 61.52 -11.99
N LEU A 17 -27.86 60.77 -12.95
CA LEU A 17 -27.73 61.24 -14.34
C LEU A 17 -27.42 60.08 -15.30
N TYR A 18 -28.31 59.98 -16.29
CA TYR A 18 -28.26 59.10 -17.45
C TYR A 18 -27.06 59.43 -18.33
N LEU A 19 -26.29 58.41 -18.71
CA LEU A 19 -25.57 58.38 -19.98
C LEU A 19 -25.81 57.01 -20.62
N LEU A 20 -26.67 57.03 -21.64
CA LEU A 20 -26.80 55.99 -22.64
C LEU A 20 -25.52 55.99 -23.48
N SER A 21 -24.73 54.92 -23.38
CA SER A 21 -23.75 54.57 -24.38
C SER A 21 -24.00 53.13 -24.82
N SER A 22 -24.61 53.03 -26.00
CA SER A 22 -24.67 51.85 -26.85
C SER A 22 -23.28 51.25 -27.08
N GLN A 23 -23.09 49.99 -26.69
CA GLN A 23 -22.04 49.14 -27.26
C GLN A 23 -22.37 47.66 -27.06
N SER A 24 -22.55 46.99 -28.21
CA SER A 24 -22.47 45.55 -28.49
C SER A 24 -22.83 44.57 -27.37
N ALA A 25 -23.93 43.85 -27.58
CA ALA A 25 -24.08 42.48 -27.11
C ALA A 25 -22.97 41.62 -27.72
N GLY A 26 -21.79 41.62 -27.10
CA GLY A 26 -20.89 40.49 -27.18
C GLY A 26 -21.59 39.36 -26.46
N ALA A 27 -22.09 38.39 -27.22
CA ALA A 27 -22.41 37.08 -26.67
C ALA A 27 -21.19 36.66 -25.87
N SER A 28 -21.31 36.69 -24.54
CA SER A 28 -20.41 35.93 -23.70
C SER A 28 -20.82 34.49 -24.01
N ASP A 29 -20.13 33.89 -24.97
CA ASP A 29 -19.95 32.45 -24.99
C ASP A 29 -19.47 32.11 -23.58
N LEU A 30 -20.43 31.75 -22.73
CA LEU A 30 -20.17 30.93 -21.57
C LEU A 30 -19.72 29.62 -22.18
N ASP A 31 -18.41 29.54 -22.47
CA ASP A 31 -17.75 28.27 -22.65
C ASP A 31 -18.27 27.41 -21.49
N PRO A 32 -18.96 26.29 -21.76
CA PRO A 32 -19.28 25.37 -20.70
C PRO A 32 -17.93 25.03 -20.07
N ILE A 33 -17.75 25.38 -18.80
CA ILE A 33 -16.73 24.77 -17.98
C ILE A 33 -17.11 23.30 -18.00
N PHE A 34 -16.52 22.56 -18.93
CA PHE A 34 -16.45 21.13 -18.90
C PHE A 34 -15.74 20.85 -17.58
N GLU A 35 -16.50 20.59 -16.52
CA GLU A 35 -16.06 19.66 -15.49
C GLU A 35 -15.86 18.35 -16.24
N VAL A 36 -14.68 18.21 -16.86
CA VAL A 36 -14.15 16.92 -17.22
C VAL A 36 -13.99 16.23 -15.87
N VAL A 37 -15.01 15.46 -15.50
CA VAL A 37 -14.90 14.44 -14.46
C VAL A 37 -13.86 13.47 -15.00
N PHE A 38 -12.60 13.79 -14.76
CA PHE A 38 -11.49 12.90 -15.06
C PHE A 38 -11.70 11.72 -14.14
N ASP A 39 -12.34 10.66 -14.65
CA ASP A 39 -12.36 9.37 -13.98
C ASP A 39 -10.92 9.02 -13.67
N SER A 40 -10.66 9.08 -12.37
CA SER A 40 -9.35 9.21 -11.81
C SER A 40 -8.78 7.85 -11.45
N CYS A 41 -9.49 6.74 -11.64
CA CYS A 41 -9.02 5.40 -11.26
C CYS A 41 -9.03 4.45 -12.47
N ARG A 42 -8.61 5.01 -13.60
CA ARG A 42 -8.44 4.30 -14.88
C ARG A 42 -7.04 3.79 -15.08
N ASN A 43 -6.92 2.77 -15.91
CA ASN A 43 -5.64 2.21 -16.31
C ASN A 43 -4.77 1.73 -15.13
N VAL A 44 -5.37 1.27 -14.06
CA VAL A 44 -4.66 0.81 -12.87
C VAL A 44 -4.01 -0.54 -13.13
N THR A 45 -2.80 -0.73 -12.64
CA THR A 45 -2.11 -2.03 -12.71
C THR A 45 -1.54 -2.42 -11.35
N PHE A 46 -1.26 -3.71 -11.18
CA PHE A 46 -0.72 -4.28 -9.97
C PHE A 46 0.55 -5.07 -10.28
N LYS A 47 1.63 -4.80 -9.55
CA LYS A 47 2.88 -5.57 -9.62
C LYS A 47 2.89 -6.62 -8.53
N VAL A 48 3.05 -7.88 -8.93
CA VAL A 48 3.11 -9.02 -8.02
C VAL A 48 4.12 -10.05 -8.51
N THR A 49 4.80 -10.72 -7.59
CA THR A 49 5.74 -11.81 -7.87
C THR A 49 5.06 -13.15 -7.66
N ASN A 50 5.21 -14.09 -8.59
CA ASN A 50 4.75 -15.45 -8.38
C ASN A 50 5.85 -16.27 -7.66
N ASP A 51 5.69 -16.49 -6.36
CA ASP A 51 6.62 -17.32 -5.55
C ASP A 51 6.20 -18.80 -5.48
N ARG A 52 5.12 -19.19 -6.19
CA ARG A 52 4.71 -20.60 -6.30
C ARG A 52 5.70 -21.38 -7.17
N ASN A 53 5.68 -22.70 -7.03
CA ASN A 53 6.52 -23.62 -7.81
C ASN A 53 6.01 -23.89 -9.24
N VAL A 54 4.89 -23.27 -9.64
CA VAL A 54 4.24 -23.37 -10.95
C VAL A 54 3.84 -21.98 -11.46
N ALA A 55 3.66 -21.83 -12.77
CA ALA A 55 3.09 -20.60 -13.33
C ALA A 55 1.61 -20.46 -12.93
N ILE A 56 1.15 -19.21 -12.79
CA ILE A 56 -0.24 -18.89 -12.45
C ILE A 56 -0.89 -17.96 -13.47
N GLU A 57 -2.21 -17.98 -13.48
CA GLU A 57 -3.06 -17.03 -14.20
C GLU A 57 -3.93 -16.28 -13.21
N VAL A 58 -3.66 -14.97 -13.04
CA VAL A 58 -4.51 -14.09 -12.24
C VAL A 58 -5.73 -13.72 -13.06
N LYS A 59 -6.92 -14.06 -12.57
CA LYS A 59 -8.20 -13.90 -13.27
C LYS A 59 -9.00 -12.70 -12.78
N GLN A 60 -8.92 -12.41 -11.48
CA GLN A 60 -9.69 -11.32 -10.87
C GLN A 60 -8.83 -10.58 -9.83
N VAL A 61 -9.14 -9.31 -9.63
CA VAL A 61 -8.67 -8.53 -8.50
C VAL A 61 -9.83 -8.18 -7.59
N ARG A 62 -9.68 -8.47 -6.30
CA ARG A 62 -10.65 -8.14 -5.27
C ARG A 62 -10.05 -7.08 -4.36
N TYR A 63 -10.69 -5.92 -4.23
CA TYR A 63 -10.17 -4.80 -3.48
C TYR A 63 -11.19 -4.23 -2.49
N TYR A 64 -10.68 -3.68 -1.39
CA TYR A 64 -11.51 -3.00 -0.39
C TYR A 64 -11.45 -1.50 -0.62
N ASN A 65 -12.59 -0.92 -0.99
CA ASN A 65 -12.77 0.52 -1.08
C ASN A 65 -13.10 1.05 0.32
N ALA A 66 -12.17 1.78 0.93
CA ALA A 66 -12.34 2.29 2.28
C ALA A 66 -13.46 3.33 2.41
N SER A 67 -13.65 4.18 1.40
CA SER A 67 -14.70 5.22 1.41
C SER A 67 -16.09 4.62 1.33
N LYS A 68 -16.25 3.54 0.56
CA LYS A 68 -17.53 2.81 0.41
C LYS A 68 -17.69 1.69 1.44
N GLY A 69 -16.66 1.40 2.24
CA GLY A 69 -16.67 0.38 3.29
C GLY A 69 -16.91 -1.06 2.79
N LYS A 70 -16.69 -1.35 1.51
CA LYS A 70 -17.08 -2.61 0.87
C LYS A 70 -15.98 -3.23 0.01
N TRP A 71 -16.01 -4.55 -0.09
CA TRP A 71 -15.22 -5.29 -1.07
C TRP A 71 -15.88 -5.23 -2.45
N LYS A 72 -15.05 -5.13 -3.49
CA LYS A 72 -15.46 -5.29 -4.88
C LYS A 72 -14.48 -6.25 -5.56
N THR A 73 -14.98 -7.00 -6.53
CA THR A 73 -14.19 -7.92 -7.36
C THR A 73 -14.36 -7.51 -8.81
N GLU A 74 -13.26 -7.46 -9.55
CA GLU A 74 -13.24 -7.13 -10.97
C GLU A 74 -12.40 -8.16 -11.72
N ASP A 75 -12.86 -8.55 -12.90
CA ASP A 75 -12.12 -9.44 -13.79
C ASP A 75 -10.95 -8.69 -14.42
N ILE A 76 -9.84 -9.39 -14.66
CA ILE A 76 -8.69 -8.79 -15.35
C ILE A 76 -9.00 -8.60 -16.84
N ALA A 77 -8.75 -7.40 -17.35
CA ALA A 77 -8.86 -7.05 -18.76
C ALA A 77 -7.99 -7.98 -19.63
N GLY A 78 -8.58 -8.56 -20.68
CA GLY A 78 -7.96 -9.61 -21.48
C GLY A 78 -8.13 -11.03 -20.92
N GLY A 79 -8.87 -11.18 -19.82
CA GLY A 79 -9.30 -12.45 -19.24
C GLY A 79 -8.35 -13.05 -18.22
N TYR A 80 -7.03 -12.77 -18.33
CA TYR A 80 -6.05 -13.13 -17.31
C TYR A 80 -4.71 -12.40 -17.50
N ALA A 81 -3.96 -12.30 -16.40
CA ALA A 81 -2.54 -11.99 -16.42
C ALA A 81 -1.75 -13.25 -16.06
N ARG A 82 -0.86 -13.69 -16.95
CA ARG A 82 0.01 -14.85 -16.72
C ARG A 82 1.28 -14.41 -15.98
N CYS A 83 1.59 -15.12 -14.91
CA CYS A 83 2.78 -14.86 -14.09
C CYS A 83 3.63 -16.13 -14.02
N GLU A 84 4.77 -16.13 -14.71
CA GLU A 84 5.71 -17.25 -14.70
C GLU A 84 6.31 -17.46 -13.31
N ARG A 85 6.71 -18.70 -13.03
CA ARG A 85 7.32 -19.09 -11.75
C ARG A 85 8.51 -18.17 -11.41
N GLY A 86 8.57 -17.70 -10.17
CA GLY A 86 9.63 -16.84 -9.64
C GLY A 86 9.70 -15.45 -10.26
N SER A 87 8.76 -15.09 -11.13
CA SER A 87 8.81 -13.86 -11.91
C SER A 87 7.84 -12.83 -11.37
N SER A 88 8.21 -11.55 -11.47
CA SER A 88 7.29 -10.44 -11.26
C SER A 88 6.50 -10.16 -12.54
N CYS A 89 5.19 -10.04 -12.40
CA CYS A 89 4.26 -9.74 -13.49
C CYS A 89 3.47 -8.46 -13.19
N THR A 90 2.93 -7.87 -14.26
CA THR A 90 1.91 -6.81 -14.16
C THR A 90 0.55 -7.46 -14.36
N VAL A 91 -0.33 -7.29 -13.38
CA VAL A 91 -1.73 -7.70 -13.40
C VAL A 91 -2.57 -6.46 -13.68
N GLY A 92 -3.50 -6.56 -14.62
CA GLY A 92 -4.21 -5.41 -15.15
C GLY A 92 -3.43 -4.74 -16.28
N GLY A 93 -4.15 -4.36 -17.34
CA GLY A 93 -3.53 -3.90 -18.59
C GLY A 93 -3.62 -4.94 -19.69
N ASN A 94 -4.26 -4.61 -20.81
CA ASN A 94 -4.19 -5.45 -21.99
C ASN A 94 -2.79 -5.31 -22.65
N LEU A 95 -2.18 -6.45 -23.02
CA LEU A 95 -0.87 -6.53 -23.67
C LEU A 95 -0.87 -5.90 -25.08
N LEU A 96 -2.04 -5.81 -25.73
CA LEU A 96 -2.22 -5.26 -27.08
C LEU A 96 -2.82 -3.84 -27.09
N ILE A 97 -3.43 -3.43 -25.98
CA ILE A 97 -4.04 -2.12 -25.80
C ILE A 97 -3.71 -1.71 -24.36
N HIS A 98 -2.83 -0.73 -24.14
CA HIS A 98 -2.38 -0.30 -22.80
C HIS A 98 -3.48 0.37 -21.96
N THR A 99 -4.64 -0.25 -21.84
CA THR A 99 -5.69 0.14 -20.90
C THR A 99 -5.58 -0.79 -19.70
N GLY A 100 -5.09 -0.27 -18.58
CA GLY A 100 -5.13 -0.97 -17.28
C GLY A 100 -6.56 -1.24 -16.81
N GLU A 101 -6.73 -1.72 -15.58
CA GLU A 101 -8.08 -1.89 -15.04
C GLU A 101 -8.71 -0.52 -14.75
N ASP A 102 -9.94 -0.35 -15.22
CA ASP A 102 -10.79 0.77 -14.86
C ASP A 102 -11.58 0.38 -13.62
N LEU A 103 -11.03 0.72 -12.44
CA LEU A 103 -11.71 0.47 -11.18
C LEU A 103 -12.75 1.58 -10.98
N ALA A 104 -13.80 1.57 -11.80
CA ALA A 104 -14.82 2.64 -11.93
C ALA A 104 -15.53 3.01 -10.61
N ASP A 105 -15.39 2.18 -9.57
CA ASP A 105 -15.95 2.43 -8.25
C ASP A 105 -14.92 2.93 -7.22
N ALA A 106 -13.67 3.14 -7.58
CA ALA A 106 -12.60 3.55 -6.68
C ALA A 106 -11.99 4.92 -7.04
N GLU A 107 -12.67 5.69 -7.88
CA GLU A 107 -12.29 7.06 -8.24
C GLU A 107 -12.10 7.96 -7.01
N GLY A 108 -10.93 8.56 -6.88
CA GLY A 108 -10.56 9.39 -5.72
C GLY A 108 -10.48 8.66 -4.37
N ASP A 109 -10.74 7.35 -4.36
CA ASP A 109 -10.86 6.56 -3.15
C ASP A 109 -9.56 5.89 -2.73
N ARG A 110 -9.58 5.32 -1.53
CA ARG A 110 -8.43 4.62 -0.94
C ARG A 110 -8.63 3.12 -1.02
N LEU A 111 -7.84 2.45 -1.85
CA LEU A 111 -7.71 1.01 -1.88
C LEU A 111 -6.81 0.59 -0.71
N THR A 112 -7.41 0.13 0.38
CA THR A 112 -6.63 -0.25 1.57
C THR A 112 -6.30 -1.74 1.59
N SER A 113 -6.86 -2.53 0.67
CA SER A 113 -6.61 -3.96 0.59
C SER A 113 -6.86 -4.49 -0.81
N VAL A 114 -6.03 -5.44 -1.24
CA VAL A 114 -6.08 -6.09 -2.54
C VAL A 114 -5.83 -7.59 -2.36
N ILE A 115 -6.62 -8.42 -3.03
CA ILE A 115 -6.50 -9.88 -3.09
C ILE A 115 -6.57 -10.26 -4.58
N PHE A 116 -5.68 -11.14 -5.04
CA PHE A 116 -5.74 -11.69 -6.38
C PHE A 116 -6.45 -13.04 -6.36
N VAL A 117 -7.42 -13.21 -7.25
CA VAL A 117 -8.02 -14.53 -7.52
C VAL A 117 -7.28 -15.11 -8.71
N TYR A 118 -6.64 -16.26 -8.53
CA TYR A 118 -5.77 -16.89 -9.52
C TYR A 118 -6.04 -18.39 -9.65
N GLN A 119 -5.49 -19.00 -10.69
CA GLN A 119 -5.42 -20.44 -10.86
C GLN A 119 -4.00 -20.83 -11.26
N ASP A 120 -3.56 -22.02 -10.87
CA ASP A 120 -2.34 -22.60 -11.42
C ASP A 120 -2.56 -22.89 -12.91
N VAL A 121 -1.55 -22.70 -13.76
CA VAL A 121 -1.67 -22.99 -15.20
C VAL A 121 -2.06 -24.45 -15.40
N ASN A 122 -3.04 -24.69 -16.27
CA ASN A 122 -3.70 -26.00 -16.51
C ASN A 122 -4.57 -26.51 -15.35
N SER A 123 -4.85 -25.69 -14.34
CA SER A 123 -5.82 -25.98 -13.29
C SER A 123 -7.11 -25.20 -13.50
N ASN A 124 -8.24 -25.77 -13.07
CA ASN A 124 -9.54 -25.10 -12.99
C ASN A 124 -9.88 -24.66 -11.55
N THR A 125 -8.97 -24.88 -10.60
CA THR A 125 -9.18 -24.51 -9.20
C THR A 125 -8.80 -23.06 -8.99
N LYS A 126 -9.79 -22.23 -8.67
CA LYS A 126 -9.56 -20.86 -8.22
C LYS A 126 -9.01 -20.84 -6.79
N ARG A 127 -8.02 -19.98 -6.56
CA ARG A 127 -7.41 -19.70 -5.27
C ARG A 127 -7.41 -18.19 -5.04
N GLU A 128 -7.42 -17.77 -3.78
CA GLU A 128 -7.20 -16.39 -3.39
C GLU A 128 -5.76 -16.23 -2.88
N SER A 129 -5.11 -15.12 -3.20
CA SER A 129 -3.85 -14.75 -2.56
C SER A 129 -4.09 -14.31 -1.12
N GLN A 130 -3.00 -14.10 -0.38
CA GLN A 130 -3.08 -13.27 0.81
C GLN A 130 -3.53 -11.83 0.47
N GLN A 131 -3.94 -11.11 1.50
CA GLN A 131 -4.35 -9.72 1.41
C GLN A 131 -3.12 -8.80 1.39
N PHE A 132 -2.96 -8.06 0.29
CA PHE A 132 -1.95 -7.02 0.14
C PHE A 132 -2.51 -5.66 0.55
N MET A 133 -1.66 -4.80 1.12
CA MET A 133 -2.04 -3.44 1.53
C MET A 133 -1.17 -2.42 0.80
N PRO A 134 -1.73 -1.60 -0.10
CA PRO A 134 -1.01 -0.53 -0.76
C PRO A 134 -0.34 0.45 0.21
N THR A 135 0.95 0.73 -0.02
CA THR A 135 1.67 1.81 0.69
C THR A 135 1.13 3.20 0.36
N ASP A 136 0.77 3.42 -0.91
CA ASP A 136 0.00 4.57 -1.38
C ASP A 136 -1.38 4.08 -1.83
N PRO A 137 -2.40 4.19 -0.96
CA PRO A 137 -3.72 3.62 -1.22
C PRO A 137 -4.59 4.48 -2.13
N VAL A 138 -4.21 5.74 -2.42
CA VAL A 138 -5.06 6.63 -3.22
C VAL A 138 -5.08 6.16 -4.66
N CYS A 139 -6.28 5.85 -5.18
CA CYS A 139 -6.42 5.49 -6.58
C CYS A 139 -6.32 6.72 -7.49
N ARG A 140 -5.48 6.58 -8.51
CA ARG A 140 -5.18 7.60 -9.53
C ARG A 140 -5.00 6.92 -10.89
N VAL A 141 -5.11 7.71 -11.96
CA VAL A 141 -4.95 7.22 -13.33
C VAL A 141 -3.54 6.63 -13.48
N GLU A 142 -3.44 5.49 -14.18
CA GLU A 142 -2.18 4.81 -14.46
C GLU A 142 -1.40 4.38 -13.20
N LYS A 143 -2.08 4.30 -12.05
CA LYS A 143 -1.44 3.90 -10.80
C LYS A 143 -0.95 2.46 -10.90
N VAL A 144 0.30 2.25 -10.48
CA VAL A 144 0.88 0.92 -10.29
C VAL A 144 0.92 0.60 -8.80
N TYR A 145 0.07 -0.32 -8.35
CA TYR A 145 0.10 -0.86 -7.00
C TYR A 145 1.15 -1.97 -6.88
N GLY A 146 1.65 -2.22 -5.66
CA GLY A 146 2.62 -3.30 -5.40
C GLY A 146 4.06 -3.04 -5.88
N TYR A 147 4.31 -2.01 -6.70
CA TYR A 147 5.66 -1.67 -7.16
C TYR A 147 6.58 -1.32 -5.98
N GLY A 148 7.71 -2.03 -5.87
CA GLY A 148 8.66 -1.89 -4.76
C GLY A 148 8.15 -2.36 -3.39
N GLN A 149 6.92 -2.90 -3.31
CA GLN A 149 6.32 -3.34 -2.04
C GLN A 149 6.56 -4.83 -1.73
N GLY A 150 7.15 -5.57 -2.69
CA GLY A 150 7.46 -6.99 -2.53
C GLY A 150 6.21 -7.88 -2.44
N TRP A 151 5.10 -7.47 -3.08
CA TRP A 151 3.90 -8.32 -3.13
C TRP A 151 4.22 -9.62 -3.87
N SER A 152 4.02 -10.76 -3.23
CA SER A 152 4.21 -12.07 -3.86
C SER A 152 3.07 -13.04 -3.56
N ILE A 153 2.67 -13.86 -4.52
CA ILE A 153 1.67 -14.91 -4.34
C ILE A 153 2.42 -16.21 -4.06
N GLY A 154 2.22 -16.78 -2.86
CA GLY A 154 2.89 -18.00 -2.40
C GLY A 154 1.97 -19.23 -2.29
N GLY A 155 2.51 -20.31 -1.71
CA GLY A 155 1.83 -21.60 -1.46
C GLY A 155 2.30 -22.74 -2.36
N THR A 156 2.18 -24.00 -1.90
CA THR A 156 2.53 -25.18 -2.71
C THR A 156 1.36 -25.61 -3.59
N SER A 157 1.67 -26.20 -4.75
CA SER A 157 0.69 -26.72 -5.72
C SER A 157 0.10 -28.08 -5.32
N ASP A 158 0.31 -28.55 -4.09
CA ASP A 158 -0.13 -29.87 -3.69
C ASP A 158 -1.66 -29.92 -3.67
N ALA A 159 -2.22 -30.74 -4.57
CA ALA A 159 -3.65 -30.93 -4.79
C ALA A 159 -4.41 -31.56 -3.60
N GLY A 160 -3.77 -31.66 -2.43
CA GLY A 160 -4.37 -32.00 -1.15
C GLY A 160 -4.38 -30.86 -0.12
N SER A 161 -3.74 -29.71 -0.40
CA SER A 161 -3.90 -28.52 0.44
C SER A 161 -5.21 -27.86 0.08
N GLN A 162 -6.26 -28.25 0.79
CA GLN A 162 -7.46 -27.45 0.91
C GLN A 162 -7.05 -26.10 1.51
N ASP A 163 -6.73 -25.13 0.66
CA ASP A 163 -6.87 -23.70 0.98
C ASP A 163 -8.38 -23.36 1.01
N SER A 164 -9.14 -24.15 1.76
CA SER A 164 -10.47 -23.80 2.19
C SER A 164 -10.30 -22.80 3.31
N SER A 165 -10.62 -21.54 3.01
CA SER A 165 -11.16 -20.56 3.94
C SER A 165 -11.93 -21.27 5.07
N GLY A 166 -11.34 -21.35 6.27
CA GLY A 166 -11.96 -21.98 7.45
C GLY A 166 -11.06 -22.87 8.31
N GLY A 167 -9.82 -23.16 7.92
CA GLY A 167 -8.88 -23.93 8.74
C GLY A 167 -7.96 -23.04 9.59
N LEU A 168 -7.68 -23.46 10.82
CA LEU A 168 -6.67 -22.90 11.76
C LEU A 168 -5.22 -23.06 11.21
N GLY A 169 -4.96 -22.55 10.01
CA GLY A 169 -3.73 -22.72 9.25
C GLY A 169 -2.68 -21.66 9.62
N ASP A 170 -1.58 -22.14 10.21
CA ASP A 170 -0.29 -21.47 10.40
C ASP A 170 -0.26 -19.96 10.64
N ALA A 171 -0.58 -19.59 11.88
CA ALA A 171 -0.41 -18.22 12.34
C ALA A 171 1.06 -17.75 12.24
N CYS A 172 1.22 -16.53 11.72
CA CYS A 172 2.45 -15.74 11.75
C CYS A 172 3.61 -16.17 10.84
N LYS A 173 3.29 -16.81 9.71
CA LYS A 173 4.27 -17.08 8.64
C LYS A 173 4.43 -15.91 7.66
N ASN A 174 5.56 -15.85 6.97
CA ASN A 174 5.81 -14.90 5.87
C ASN A 174 5.49 -13.44 6.25
N VAL A 175 5.90 -13.02 7.44
CA VAL A 175 5.61 -11.67 7.95
C VAL A 175 6.63 -10.67 7.39
N SER A 176 6.14 -9.46 7.07
CA SER A 176 6.99 -8.36 6.61
C SER A 176 6.79 -7.10 7.45
N PHE A 177 7.73 -6.17 7.34
CA PHE A 177 7.71 -4.90 8.04
C PHE A 177 7.95 -3.77 7.06
N LEU A 178 7.08 -2.76 7.09
CA LEU A 178 7.23 -1.55 6.30
C LEU A 178 7.83 -0.45 7.18
N ILE A 179 9.06 -0.06 6.88
CA ILE A 179 9.83 0.93 7.64
C ILE A 179 10.41 2.01 6.73
N ARG A 180 10.65 3.20 7.26
CA ARG A 180 11.39 4.29 6.62
C ARG A 180 12.76 4.44 7.26
N ASN A 181 13.74 4.83 6.46
CA ASN A 181 15.09 5.09 6.94
C ASN A 181 15.37 6.59 6.91
N ASP A 182 15.53 7.17 8.09
CA ASP A 182 15.87 8.57 8.33
C ASP A 182 17.08 8.66 9.28
N THR A 183 18.07 7.80 9.03
CA THR A 183 19.32 7.74 9.81
C THR A 183 20.46 8.54 9.17
N GLY A 184 20.17 9.30 8.12
CA GLY A 184 21.16 10.06 7.34
C GLY A 184 22.07 9.23 6.43
N ARG A 185 21.94 7.90 6.40
CA ARG A 185 22.70 6.98 5.53
C ARG A 185 21.85 5.77 5.15
N ASN A 186 22.24 5.02 4.12
CA ASN A 186 21.66 3.70 3.86
C ASN A 186 21.92 2.77 5.06
N ILE A 187 20.95 1.91 5.34
CA ILE A 187 21.07 0.90 6.40
C ILE A 187 20.82 -0.49 5.86
N ILE A 188 21.40 -1.49 6.52
CA ILE A 188 21.02 -2.89 6.37
C ILE A 188 20.32 -3.31 7.65
N VAL A 189 19.10 -3.81 7.54
CA VAL A 189 18.37 -4.38 8.67
C VAL A 189 18.55 -5.89 8.66
N SER A 190 18.98 -6.45 9.78
CA SER A 190 19.36 -7.87 9.87
C SER A 190 18.55 -8.67 10.89
N LYS A 191 17.93 -7.99 11.86
CA LYS A 191 17.09 -8.66 12.89
C LYS A 191 15.88 -7.84 13.23
N VAL A 192 14.81 -8.54 13.59
CA VAL A 192 13.64 -7.96 14.25
C VAL A 192 13.56 -8.47 15.68
N LYS A 193 13.29 -7.56 16.61
CA LYS A 193 12.92 -7.88 17.98
C LYS A 193 11.45 -7.57 18.16
N TYR A 194 10.74 -8.43 18.87
CA TYR A 194 9.32 -8.20 19.14
C TYR A 194 8.91 -8.67 20.53
N PHE A 195 7.85 -8.04 21.05
CA PHE A 195 7.30 -8.33 22.36
C PHE A 195 5.94 -9.02 22.24
N ASN A 196 5.91 -10.26 22.71
CA ASN A 196 4.73 -11.11 22.80
C ASN A 196 4.00 -10.80 24.11
N ARG A 197 2.78 -10.26 24.02
CA ARG A 197 2.03 -9.71 25.18
C ARG A 197 1.65 -10.78 26.19
N ASN A 198 1.11 -11.91 25.75
CA ASN A 198 0.58 -12.98 26.60
C ASN A 198 1.73 -13.71 27.29
N SER A 199 2.82 -13.98 26.58
CA SER A 199 4.02 -14.58 27.18
C SER A 199 4.88 -13.60 27.97
N GLY A 200 4.73 -12.29 27.75
CA GLY A 200 5.50 -11.23 28.40
C GLY A 200 6.99 -11.23 28.02
N LYS A 201 7.35 -11.86 26.90
CA LYS A 201 8.76 -12.09 26.51
C LYS A 201 9.14 -11.29 25.27
N TRP A 202 10.38 -10.82 25.27
CA TRP A 202 11.04 -10.33 24.07
C TRP A 202 11.64 -11.50 23.30
N LYS A 203 11.52 -11.41 21.98
CA LYS A 203 12.09 -12.35 21.03
C LYS A 203 12.90 -11.60 20.00
N THR A 204 13.86 -12.29 19.40
CA THR A 204 14.75 -11.74 18.40
C THR A 204 14.89 -12.79 17.31
N GLU A 205 14.51 -12.40 16.11
CA GLU A 205 14.62 -13.25 14.93
C GLU A 205 15.55 -12.59 13.93
N ASN A 206 16.36 -13.41 13.25
CA ASN A 206 17.11 -12.93 12.10
C ASN A 206 16.13 -12.80 10.94
N ILE A 207 16.33 -11.79 10.10
CA ILE A 207 15.56 -11.61 8.88
C ILE A 207 16.50 -11.55 7.70
N SER A 208 15.96 -11.71 6.50
CA SER A 208 16.74 -11.48 5.28
C SER A 208 17.34 -10.07 5.31
N GLU A 209 18.66 -9.97 5.07
CA GLU A 209 19.33 -8.67 5.05
C GLU A 209 18.81 -7.84 3.87
N VAL A 210 18.14 -6.74 4.18
CA VAL A 210 17.61 -5.81 3.19
C VAL A 210 18.30 -4.47 3.37
N GLU A 211 18.85 -3.95 2.27
CA GLU A 211 19.33 -2.57 2.23
C GLU A 211 18.14 -1.63 2.09
N CYS A 212 17.93 -0.81 3.10
CA CYS A 212 16.96 0.26 3.07
C CYS A 212 17.69 1.58 2.75
N PRO A 213 17.46 2.17 1.56
CA PRO A 213 18.12 3.41 1.17
C PRO A 213 17.71 4.56 2.08
N LEU A 214 18.57 5.56 2.23
CA LEU A 214 18.19 6.82 2.88
C LEU A 214 16.98 7.40 2.13
N SER A 215 15.86 7.54 2.82
CA SER A 215 14.62 7.92 2.17
C SER A 215 14.15 9.29 2.65
N GLY A 216 14.06 10.23 1.70
CA GLY A 216 13.24 11.43 1.88
C GLY A 216 11.73 11.13 1.89
N GLN A 217 11.26 10.02 1.28
CA GLN A 217 9.83 9.65 1.23
C GLN A 217 9.51 8.14 1.11
N THR A 218 10.40 7.30 0.55
CA THR A 218 10.09 5.89 0.22
C THR A 218 10.25 4.93 1.41
N ALA A 219 9.21 4.15 1.71
CA ALA A 219 9.32 3.08 2.70
C ALA A 219 9.97 1.81 2.08
N CYS A 220 10.68 1.07 2.92
CA CYS A 220 11.36 -0.18 2.65
C CYS A 220 10.56 -1.32 3.29
N THR A 221 10.25 -2.37 2.51
CA THR A 221 9.68 -3.61 3.05
C THR A 221 10.81 -4.57 3.37
N ILE A 222 10.90 -5.01 4.62
CA ILE A 222 11.87 -5.99 5.11
C ILE A 222 11.15 -7.25 5.58
N GLY A 223 11.77 -8.42 5.45
CA GLY A 223 11.15 -9.72 5.75
C GLY A 223 10.40 -10.32 4.56
N GLY A 224 9.32 -11.07 4.83
CA GLY A 224 8.46 -11.70 3.80
C GLY A 224 8.73 -13.19 3.55
N ARG A 225 9.71 -13.78 4.23
CA ARG A 225 9.97 -15.24 4.26
C ARG A 225 10.18 -15.77 5.68
N ASP A 226 10.02 -14.88 6.67
CA ASP A 226 10.34 -15.18 8.06
C ASP A 226 9.06 -15.53 8.81
N ASP A 227 9.15 -16.59 9.59
CA ASP A 227 8.06 -17.10 10.42
C ASP A 227 8.30 -16.64 11.86
N LEU A 228 7.37 -15.86 12.44
CA LEU A 228 7.39 -15.58 13.88
C LEU A 228 6.56 -16.64 14.60
N ALA A 229 7.00 -17.89 14.47
CA ALA A 229 6.21 -19.08 14.82
C ALA A 229 5.73 -19.09 16.28
N ASP A 230 6.46 -18.42 17.19
CA ASP A 230 6.14 -18.33 18.61
C ASP A 230 5.17 -17.18 18.96
N ALA A 231 4.76 -16.39 17.97
CA ALA A 231 3.67 -15.43 18.08
C ALA A 231 2.33 -15.99 17.57
N LYS A 232 2.29 -17.29 17.21
CA LYS A 232 1.06 -18.05 16.97
C LYS A 232 0.25 -18.00 18.27
N ASP A 233 -0.86 -17.26 18.24
CA ASP A 233 -1.78 -16.99 19.37
C ASP A 233 -1.35 -15.90 20.37
N ASP A 234 -0.31 -15.13 20.08
CA ASP A 234 0.07 -13.96 20.88
C ASP A 234 -0.15 -12.63 20.13
N ASP A 235 -0.41 -11.58 20.89
CA ASP A 235 -0.43 -10.21 20.42
C ASP A 235 0.99 -9.67 20.41
N ILE A 236 1.52 -9.39 19.22
CA ILE A 236 2.79 -8.70 19.09
C ILE A 236 2.52 -7.21 19.27
N THR A 237 2.98 -6.63 20.38
CA THR A 237 2.61 -5.25 20.75
C THR A 237 3.74 -4.25 20.58
N LYS A 238 4.97 -4.73 20.39
CA LYS A 238 6.14 -3.87 20.14
C LYS A 238 7.09 -4.55 19.18
N PHE A 239 7.71 -3.74 18.32
CA PHE A 239 8.80 -4.12 17.45
C PHE A 239 10.00 -3.21 17.64
N SER A 240 11.19 -3.74 17.39
CA SER A 240 12.44 -3.00 17.29
C SER A 240 13.31 -3.68 16.23
N PHE A 241 14.13 -2.93 15.53
CA PHE A 241 14.94 -3.44 14.43
C PHE A 241 16.42 -3.25 14.73
N VAL A 242 17.20 -4.31 14.53
CA VAL A 242 18.66 -4.25 14.59
C VAL A 242 19.18 -3.97 13.20
N TYR A 243 19.94 -2.89 13.07
CA TYR A 243 20.44 -2.41 11.78
C TYR A 243 21.91 -1.96 11.87
N LYS A 244 22.57 -1.90 10.72
CA LYS A 244 23.90 -1.31 10.55
C LYS A 244 23.85 -0.23 9.48
N LYS A 245 24.59 0.86 9.68
CA LYS A 245 24.76 1.90 8.65
C LYS A 245 25.83 1.49 7.65
N ILE A 246 25.63 1.86 6.39
CA ILE A 246 26.68 1.79 5.37
C ILE A 246 27.51 3.09 5.49
N LEU A 247 28.77 2.96 5.92
CA LEU A 247 29.69 4.09 6.14
C LEU A 247 30.39 4.53 4.86
N GLY A 248 30.55 3.60 3.93
CA GLY A 248 31.20 3.82 2.64
C GLY A 248 31.42 2.50 1.91
N TYR A 249 32.29 2.53 0.91
CA TYR A 249 32.77 1.36 0.20
C TYR A 249 34.29 1.36 0.24
N ASN A 250 34.88 0.19 0.47
CA ASN A 250 36.33 0.03 0.38
C ASN A 250 36.79 0.02 -1.08
N ASP A 251 38.11 0.08 -1.31
CA ASP A 251 38.73 0.11 -2.65
C ASP A 251 38.38 -1.10 -3.54
N ARG A 252 37.79 -2.16 -2.96
CA ARG A 252 37.34 -3.37 -3.65
C ARG A 252 35.82 -3.41 -3.86
N GLY A 253 35.11 -2.31 -3.56
CA GLY A 253 33.65 -2.20 -3.68
C GLY A 253 32.86 -2.90 -2.57
N GLY A 254 33.52 -3.39 -1.52
CA GLY A 254 32.86 -3.96 -0.35
C GLY A 254 32.27 -2.88 0.57
N LYS A 255 31.05 -3.09 1.06
CA LYS A 255 30.38 -2.16 1.99
C LYS A 255 31.12 -2.11 3.32
N GLU A 256 31.51 -0.91 3.74
CA GLU A 256 32.00 -0.67 5.09
C GLU A 256 30.80 -0.45 6.01
N MET A 257 30.67 -1.31 7.03
CA MET A 257 29.50 -1.34 7.90
C MET A 257 29.82 -0.76 9.27
N GLY A 258 28.94 0.12 9.76
CA GLY A 258 28.99 0.60 11.14
C GLY A 258 28.59 -0.47 12.16
N PRO A 259 28.66 -0.14 13.46
CA PRO A 259 28.23 -1.06 14.52
C PRO A 259 26.73 -1.36 14.41
N ASN A 260 26.32 -2.47 15.03
CA ASN A 260 24.90 -2.76 15.23
C ASN A 260 24.27 -1.66 16.08
N LYS A 261 23.17 -1.11 15.58
CA LYS A 261 22.27 -0.24 16.31
C LYS A 261 20.92 -0.90 16.44
N GLU A 262 20.16 -0.45 17.42
CA GLU A 262 18.79 -0.86 17.63
C GLU A 262 17.87 0.35 17.48
N SER A 263 16.74 0.19 16.78
CA SER A 263 15.76 1.26 16.65
C SER A 263 15.00 1.51 17.96
N LYS A 264 14.26 2.61 18.03
CA LYS A 264 13.19 2.75 19.02
C LYS A 264 12.13 1.65 18.85
N PHE A 265 11.24 1.56 19.84
CA PHE A 265 10.07 0.68 19.74
C PHE A 265 9.00 1.25 18.80
N PHE A 266 8.40 0.35 18.03
CA PHE A 266 7.25 0.61 17.20
C PHE A 266 6.06 -0.21 17.69
N VAL A 267 4.90 0.42 17.80
CA VAL A 267 3.65 -0.23 18.24
C VAL A 267 2.77 -0.45 17.01
N PRO A 268 2.37 -1.69 16.70
CA PRO A 268 1.50 -1.95 15.57
C PRO A 268 0.06 -1.51 15.86
N SER A 269 -0.61 -0.97 14.85
CA SER A 269 -2.03 -0.61 14.93
C SER A 269 -2.91 -1.86 15.04
N SER A 270 -2.42 -2.99 14.57
CA SER A 270 -3.03 -4.31 14.71
C SER A 270 -2.00 -5.28 15.28
N PRO A 271 -2.14 -5.73 16.54
CA PRO A 271 -1.13 -6.57 17.19
C PRO A 271 -1.24 -8.06 16.85
N LYS A 272 -2.40 -8.52 16.34
CA LYS A 272 -2.63 -9.93 16.01
C LYS A 272 -1.77 -10.39 14.84
N CYS A 273 -0.95 -11.41 15.03
CA CYS A 273 -0.19 -11.94 13.92
C CYS A 273 -1.03 -12.89 13.05
N LYS A 274 -0.83 -12.82 11.73
CA LYS A 274 -1.40 -13.74 10.75
C LYS A 274 -0.40 -13.92 9.62
N GLU A 275 -0.56 -15.01 8.87
CA GLU A 275 0.27 -15.26 7.69
C GLU A 275 0.24 -14.09 6.70
N GLY A 276 1.38 -13.75 6.12
CA GLY A 276 1.52 -12.70 5.10
C GLY A 276 1.33 -11.28 5.62
N LYS A 277 1.24 -11.08 6.94
CA LYS A 277 0.97 -9.76 7.52
C LYS A 277 2.15 -8.80 7.30
N ILE A 278 1.83 -7.57 6.90
CA ILE A 278 2.79 -6.46 6.83
C ILE A 278 2.53 -5.49 7.99
N TYR A 279 3.47 -5.40 8.91
CA TYR A 279 3.43 -4.44 10.02
C TYR A 279 3.98 -3.07 9.60
N GLY A 280 3.52 -1.99 10.26
CA GLY A 280 3.97 -0.62 9.96
C GLY A 280 3.24 0.08 8.82
N THR A 281 2.38 -0.62 8.08
CA THR A 281 1.55 -0.07 7.00
C THR A 281 0.69 1.09 7.48
N GLY A 282 0.83 2.26 6.84
CA GLY A 282 0.09 3.47 7.19
C GLY A 282 0.51 4.12 8.53
N GLN A 283 1.45 3.51 9.27
CA GLN A 283 1.90 4.01 10.57
C GLN A 283 3.17 4.87 10.49
N GLY A 284 3.83 4.90 9.33
CA GLY A 284 5.03 5.72 9.11
C GLY A 284 6.19 5.35 10.03
N TRP A 285 6.36 4.06 10.34
CA TRP A 285 7.48 3.59 11.17
C TRP A 285 8.79 4.04 10.56
N THR A 286 9.54 4.84 11.31
CA THR A 286 10.77 5.48 10.82
C THR A 286 11.90 5.20 11.80
N ILE A 287 12.97 4.58 11.30
CA ILE A 287 14.23 4.40 12.02
C ILE A 287 15.02 5.70 11.91
N LYS A 288 15.42 6.23 13.06
CA LYS A 288 16.23 7.44 13.24
C LYS A 288 17.38 7.12 14.19
N ASP A 289 18.41 7.97 14.20
CA ASP A 289 19.44 7.94 15.24
C ASP A 289 18.93 8.41 16.60
#